data_AF-A0A1G0LA83-F1
#
_entry.id   AF-A0A1G0LA83-F1
#
_cell.length_a   1.000
_cell.length_b   1.000
_cell.length_c   1.000
_cell.angle_alpha   90.00
_cell.angle_beta   90.00
_cell.angle_gamma   90.00
#
_symmetry.space_group_name_H-M   'P 1'
#
loop_
_entity.id
_entity.type
_entity.pdbx_description
1 polymer ?
#
loop_
_entity_poly.entity_id
_entity_poly.type
_entity_poly.pdbx_seq_one_letter_code
_entity_poly.pdbx_strand_id
1 'polypeptide(L)'
;MAATEEEQLKSELILNELKTRHRTKDIVDVEEERIKVVIFTCGKNRYAFYGADIREIIPKCDISWVPCLPEYLPGLINIRGDIESVIDIRYFLGEEKTGKGTSLIAMAVRGDFRSGVMIDTAEMGLAPECGTNKLPEPPPVPKEEQTYSGPINLLLFSVGEVFFGIDADQVTEIAAYTGEKGEDLFWFHEEMGYGNEKLSYHSPTVITIRVNGISPYQVIIDAMEDVAEFNSNDIRIFPALLEPFSLLKGMWGILPWRGNMVLLVDFQRLGRKRALKPEQT
;
A
#
# COMPACT_ATOMS: atom_id res chain seq x y z
N MET A 1 -55.87 -47.78 -52.40
CA MET A 1 -54.63 -47.12 -52.85
C MET A 1 -54.55 -45.66 -52.43
N ALA A 2 -55.67 -44.91 -52.27
CA ALA A 2 -55.63 -43.49 -51.89
C ALA A 2 -55.28 -43.18 -50.41
N ALA A 3 -55.55 -44.10 -49.47
CA ALA A 3 -55.29 -43.85 -48.04
C ALA A 3 -53.79 -43.80 -47.69
N THR A 4 -52.95 -44.48 -48.48
CA THR A 4 -51.51 -44.64 -48.23
C THR A 4 -50.70 -43.43 -48.69
N GLU A 5 -51.16 -42.73 -49.73
CA GLU A 5 -50.55 -41.49 -50.22
C GLU A 5 -50.82 -40.31 -49.25
N GLU A 6 -51.99 -40.25 -48.63
CA GLU A 6 -52.35 -39.19 -47.67
C GLU A 6 -51.54 -39.28 -46.36
N GLU A 7 -51.26 -40.52 -45.90
CA GLU A 7 -50.40 -40.77 -44.74
C GLU A 7 -48.93 -40.45 -45.01
N GLN A 8 -48.45 -40.72 -46.22
CA GLN A 8 -47.10 -40.36 -46.65
C GLN A 8 -46.94 -38.83 -46.76
N LEU A 9 -47.93 -38.13 -47.29
CA LEU A 9 -47.93 -36.66 -47.38
C LEU A 9 -47.91 -36.00 -45.99
N LYS A 10 -48.71 -36.52 -45.04
CA LYS A 10 -48.72 -36.04 -43.65
C LYS A 10 -47.38 -36.29 -42.95
N SER A 11 -46.76 -37.44 -43.20
CA SER A 11 -45.46 -37.79 -42.63
C SER A 11 -44.35 -36.88 -43.16
N GLU A 12 -44.35 -36.55 -44.46
CA GLU A 12 -43.40 -35.60 -45.05
C GLU A 12 -43.61 -34.16 -44.57
N LEU A 13 -44.88 -33.73 -44.42
CA LEU A 13 -45.22 -32.42 -43.87
C LEU A 13 -44.72 -32.26 -42.42
N ILE A 14 -44.92 -33.27 -41.58
CA ILE A 14 -44.40 -33.30 -40.21
C ILE A 14 -42.87 -33.28 -40.22
N LEU A 15 -42.23 -34.05 -41.11
CA LEU A 15 -40.77 -34.09 -41.20
C LEU A 15 -40.18 -32.74 -41.66
N ASN A 16 -40.83 -32.05 -42.59
CA ASN A 16 -40.44 -30.70 -43.00
C ASN A 16 -40.70 -29.67 -41.91
N GLU A 17 -41.79 -29.76 -41.17
CA GLU A 17 -42.08 -28.85 -40.06
C GLU A 17 -41.09 -29.06 -38.89
N LEU A 18 -40.70 -30.31 -38.60
CA LEU A 18 -39.65 -30.62 -37.63
C LEU A 18 -38.27 -30.15 -38.08
N LYS A 19 -37.93 -30.28 -39.38
CA LYS A 19 -36.69 -29.72 -39.96
C LYS A 19 -36.69 -28.19 -39.93
N THR A 20 -37.83 -27.55 -40.17
CA THR A 20 -37.97 -26.09 -40.13
C THR A 20 -37.87 -25.57 -38.69
N ARG A 21 -38.50 -26.26 -37.72
CA ARG A 21 -38.37 -25.95 -36.29
C ARG A 21 -36.95 -26.20 -35.75
N HIS A 22 -36.22 -27.20 -36.28
CA HIS A 22 -34.80 -27.42 -35.94
C HIS A 22 -33.85 -26.42 -36.61
N ARG A 23 -34.28 -25.71 -37.67
CA ARG A 23 -33.51 -24.65 -38.32
C ARG A 23 -33.74 -23.25 -37.72
N THR A 24 -34.57 -23.14 -36.68
CA THR A 24 -34.79 -21.88 -35.93
C THR A 24 -34.43 -22.02 -34.44
N LYS A 25 -33.74 -23.11 -34.09
CA LYS A 25 -32.89 -23.15 -32.91
C LYS A 25 -31.46 -23.02 -33.41
N ASP A 26 -31.20 -21.91 -34.08
CA ASP A 26 -29.84 -21.38 -34.10
C ASP A 26 -29.47 -21.25 -32.63
N ILE A 27 -28.62 -22.17 -32.16
CA ILE A 27 -27.83 -21.92 -30.97
C ILE A 27 -26.97 -20.75 -31.42
N VAL A 28 -27.46 -19.54 -31.17
CA VAL A 28 -26.66 -18.34 -31.28
C VAL A 28 -25.57 -18.59 -30.26
N ASP A 29 -24.39 -18.99 -30.74
CA ASP A 29 -23.18 -18.95 -29.95
C ASP A 29 -22.96 -17.45 -29.71
N VAL A 30 -23.60 -16.94 -28.65
CA VAL A 30 -23.24 -15.65 -28.12
C VAL A 30 -21.83 -15.91 -27.59
N GLU A 31 -20.82 -15.58 -28.38
CA GLU A 31 -19.49 -15.31 -27.86
C GLU A 31 -19.68 -14.15 -26.87
N GLU A 32 -20.10 -14.49 -25.64
CA GLU A 32 -20.09 -13.56 -24.53
C GLU A 32 -18.64 -13.14 -24.41
N GLU A 33 -18.36 -11.86 -24.64
CA GLU A 33 -17.03 -11.31 -24.42
C GLU A 33 -16.61 -11.70 -23.01
N ARG A 34 -15.53 -12.50 -22.91
CA ARG A 34 -15.04 -13.00 -21.63
C ARG A 34 -13.89 -12.13 -21.18
N ILE A 35 -13.99 -11.60 -19.98
CA ILE A 35 -12.91 -10.85 -19.35
C ILE A 35 -12.01 -11.79 -18.55
N LYS A 36 -10.70 -11.53 -18.60
CA LYS A 36 -9.73 -12.21 -17.75
C LYS A 36 -9.88 -11.73 -16.32
N VAL A 37 -9.92 -12.66 -15.38
CA VAL A 37 -10.01 -12.36 -13.95
C VAL A 37 -8.96 -13.15 -13.17
N VAL A 38 -8.52 -12.57 -12.06
CA VAL A 38 -7.74 -13.25 -11.03
C VAL A 38 -8.70 -13.60 -9.90
N ILE A 39 -9.05 -14.88 -9.78
CA ILE A 39 -9.92 -15.36 -8.71
C ILE A 39 -9.06 -15.65 -7.50
N PHE A 40 -9.42 -15.12 -6.34
CA PHE A 40 -8.66 -15.29 -5.11
C PHE A 40 -9.55 -15.71 -3.95
N THR A 41 -8.95 -16.37 -2.96
CA THR A 41 -9.60 -16.62 -1.67
C THR A 41 -9.12 -15.59 -0.65
N CYS A 42 -10.05 -15.18 0.21
CA CYS A 42 -9.79 -14.37 1.37
C CYS A 42 -10.70 -14.86 2.49
N GLY A 43 -10.11 -15.36 3.57
CA GLY A 43 -10.87 -15.99 4.63
C GLY A 43 -11.59 -17.24 4.13
N LYS A 44 -12.93 -17.24 4.20
CA LYS A 44 -13.76 -18.37 3.74
C LYS A 44 -14.37 -18.16 2.37
N ASN A 45 -14.22 -16.98 1.80
CA ASN A 45 -14.92 -16.55 0.60
C ASN A 45 -13.97 -16.41 -0.60
N ARG A 46 -14.58 -16.45 -1.80
CA ARG A 46 -13.90 -16.28 -3.09
C ARG A 46 -14.32 -14.97 -3.73
N TYR A 47 -13.35 -14.25 -4.27
CA TYR A 47 -13.49 -12.95 -4.88
C TYR A 47 -12.69 -12.92 -6.19
N ALA A 48 -12.78 -11.83 -6.94
CA ALA A 48 -12.01 -11.67 -8.16
C ALA A 48 -11.55 -10.23 -8.38
N PHE A 49 -10.34 -10.09 -8.92
CA PHE A 49 -9.86 -8.85 -9.53
C PHE A 49 -10.01 -8.94 -11.05
N TYR A 50 -10.15 -7.80 -11.71
CA TYR A 50 -9.89 -7.74 -13.16
C TYR A 50 -8.44 -8.14 -13.40
N GLY A 51 -8.22 -9.04 -14.36
CA GLY A 51 -6.87 -9.49 -14.70
C GLY A 51 -5.99 -8.35 -15.21
N ALA A 52 -6.59 -7.34 -15.82
CA ALA A 52 -5.89 -6.13 -16.27
C ALA A 52 -5.34 -5.27 -15.12
N ASP A 53 -5.93 -5.38 -13.93
CA ASP A 53 -5.56 -4.58 -12.75
C ASP A 53 -4.49 -5.29 -11.88
N ILE A 54 -4.06 -6.51 -12.22
CA ILE A 54 -3.05 -7.27 -11.45
C ILE A 54 -1.78 -7.46 -12.28
N ARG A 55 -0.67 -6.85 -11.83
CA ARG A 55 0.64 -6.93 -12.48
C ARG A 55 1.29 -8.31 -12.30
N GLU A 56 1.32 -8.79 -11.07
CA GLU A 56 1.92 -10.07 -10.69
C GLU A 56 1.38 -10.53 -9.33
N ILE A 57 1.55 -11.82 -9.03
CA ILE A 57 1.22 -12.38 -7.72
C ILE A 57 2.50 -12.99 -7.16
N ILE A 58 2.90 -12.53 -5.99
CA ILE A 58 4.12 -12.97 -5.33
C ILE A 58 3.78 -13.70 -4.03
N PRO A 59 4.64 -14.64 -3.58
CA PRO A 59 4.56 -15.13 -2.20
C PRO A 59 4.64 -13.98 -1.21
N LYS A 60 4.00 -14.12 -0.04
CA LYS A 60 4.20 -13.15 1.04
C LYS A 60 5.69 -13.04 1.37
N CYS A 61 6.18 -11.81 1.37
CA CYS A 61 7.52 -11.43 1.80
C CYS A 61 7.46 -10.65 3.12
N ASP A 62 8.63 -10.28 3.64
CA ASP A 62 8.74 -9.47 4.83
C ASP A 62 8.17 -8.07 4.58
N ILE A 63 7.15 -7.71 5.35
CA ILE A 63 6.50 -6.41 5.30
C ILE A 63 7.20 -5.54 6.33
N SER A 64 7.87 -4.49 5.88
CA SER A 64 8.44 -3.49 6.77
C SER A 64 7.32 -2.63 7.33
N TRP A 65 7.15 -2.74 8.64
CA TRP A 65 6.16 -1.98 9.37
C TRP A 65 6.48 -0.48 9.31
N VAL A 66 5.46 0.35 9.21
CA VAL A 66 5.58 1.80 9.21
C VAL A 66 4.69 2.37 10.33
N PRO A 67 5.23 3.26 11.18
CA PRO A 67 4.46 3.94 12.20
C PRO A 67 3.19 4.62 11.71
N CYS A 68 2.19 4.67 12.61
CA CYS A 68 0.95 5.42 12.44
C CYS A 68 0.05 4.96 11.29
N LEU A 69 0.38 3.85 10.65
CA LEU A 69 -0.52 3.25 9.68
C LEU A 69 -1.69 2.55 10.37
N PRO A 70 -2.90 2.64 9.81
CA PRO A 70 -4.03 1.87 10.28
C PRO A 70 -3.79 0.37 10.04
N GLU A 71 -4.50 -0.49 10.77
CA GLU A 71 -4.24 -1.94 10.73
C GLU A 71 -4.40 -2.58 9.34
N TYR A 72 -5.27 -2.01 8.49
CA TYR A 72 -5.46 -2.47 7.12
C TYR A 72 -4.29 -2.13 6.18
N LEU A 73 -3.33 -1.31 6.63
CA LEU A 73 -2.07 -0.99 5.95
C LEU A 73 -0.90 -1.55 6.77
N PRO A 74 -0.63 -2.87 6.69
CA PRO A 74 0.42 -3.51 7.49
C PRO A 74 1.83 -2.94 7.27
N GLY A 75 2.09 -2.27 6.16
CA GLY A 75 3.36 -1.59 5.91
C GLY A 75 3.75 -1.55 4.44
N LEU A 76 5.06 -1.66 4.20
CA LEU A 76 5.70 -1.54 2.91
C LEU A 76 6.48 -2.80 2.56
N ILE A 77 6.63 -3.05 1.26
CA ILE A 77 7.49 -4.10 0.72
C ILE A 77 8.43 -3.53 -0.33
N ASN A 78 9.61 -4.13 -0.46
CA ASN A 78 10.55 -3.83 -1.52
C ASN A 78 10.49 -4.95 -2.57
N ILE A 79 10.00 -4.62 -3.77
CA ILE A 79 9.97 -5.55 -4.89
C ILE A 79 10.94 -5.03 -5.94
N ARG A 80 12.10 -5.69 -6.05
CA ARG A 80 13.13 -5.39 -7.07
C ARG A 80 13.57 -3.91 -7.09
N GLY A 81 13.57 -3.24 -5.94
CA GLY A 81 13.94 -1.83 -5.80
C GLY A 81 12.76 -0.86 -5.79
N ASP A 82 11.55 -1.33 -6.12
CA ASP A 82 10.32 -0.55 -6.02
C ASP A 82 9.68 -0.77 -4.64
N ILE A 83 9.47 0.33 -3.93
CA ILE A 83 8.80 0.33 -2.62
C ILE A 83 7.30 0.49 -2.86
N GLU A 84 6.53 -0.52 -2.46
CA GLU A 84 5.09 -0.59 -2.69
C GLU A 84 4.39 -0.76 -1.34
N SER A 85 3.24 -0.09 -1.15
CA SER A 85 2.42 -0.30 0.05
C SER A 85 1.69 -1.62 0.00
N VAL A 86 1.45 -2.22 1.17
CA VAL A 86 0.65 -3.44 1.30
C VAL A 86 -0.65 -3.13 2.01
N ILE A 87 -1.76 -3.60 1.43
CA ILE A 87 -3.11 -3.50 1.97
C ILE A 87 -3.56 -4.90 2.38
N ASP A 88 -4.10 -5.01 3.59
CA ASP A 88 -4.82 -6.18 4.02
C ASP A 88 -6.31 -6.06 3.66
N ILE A 89 -6.71 -6.64 2.52
CA ILE A 89 -8.07 -6.52 1.99
C ILE A 89 -9.14 -7.12 2.92
N ARG A 90 -8.74 -8.00 3.84
CA ARG A 90 -9.63 -8.65 4.82
C ARG A 90 -10.46 -7.64 5.61
N TYR A 91 -9.85 -6.53 6.01
CA TYR A 91 -10.53 -5.44 6.72
C TYR A 91 -11.69 -4.83 5.93
N PHE A 92 -11.59 -4.81 4.60
CA PHE A 92 -12.62 -4.26 3.72
C PHE A 92 -13.70 -5.28 3.37
N LEU A 93 -13.34 -6.57 3.36
CA LEU A 93 -14.26 -7.67 3.05
C LEU A 93 -14.98 -8.22 4.28
N GLY A 94 -14.57 -7.80 5.50
CA GLY A 94 -15.09 -8.36 6.75
C GLY A 94 -14.65 -9.80 6.98
N GLU A 95 -13.53 -10.21 6.39
CA GLU A 95 -12.99 -11.55 6.48
C GLU A 95 -11.97 -11.66 7.62
N GLU A 96 -11.95 -12.79 8.29
CA GLU A 96 -10.92 -13.09 9.28
C GLU A 96 -9.73 -13.81 8.64
N LYS A 97 -8.57 -13.73 9.27
CA LYS A 97 -7.41 -14.53 8.88
C LYS A 97 -7.72 -16.01 9.10
N THR A 98 -7.91 -16.77 8.02
CA THR A 98 -7.91 -18.23 8.11
C THR A 98 -6.47 -18.69 8.40
N GLY A 99 -6.29 -19.52 9.43
CA GLY A 99 -4.97 -19.89 9.93
C GLY A 99 -4.09 -20.60 8.89
N LYS A 100 -2.76 -20.55 9.11
CA LYS A 100 -1.64 -21.29 8.42
C LYS A 100 -1.67 -21.44 6.88
N GLY A 101 -2.56 -20.78 6.15
CA GLY A 101 -2.47 -20.69 4.69
C GLY A 101 -1.24 -19.89 4.25
N THR A 102 -0.69 -20.21 3.08
CA THR A 102 0.35 -19.41 2.43
C THR A 102 -0.27 -18.09 1.96
N SER A 103 -0.07 -17.00 2.67
CA SER A 103 -0.50 -15.69 2.16
C SER A 103 0.28 -15.34 0.88
N LEU A 104 -0.42 -14.76 -0.09
CA LEU A 104 0.14 -14.18 -1.30
C LEU A 104 -0.08 -12.66 -1.28
N ILE A 105 0.66 -11.95 -2.11
CA ILE A 105 0.47 -10.53 -2.35
C ILE A 105 0.21 -10.35 -3.85
N ALA A 106 -0.98 -9.89 -4.19
CA ALA A 106 -1.33 -9.51 -5.55
C ALA A 106 -0.97 -8.04 -5.79
N MET A 107 -0.08 -7.78 -6.75
CA MET A 107 0.36 -6.42 -7.07
C MET A 107 -0.70 -5.74 -7.94
N ALA A 108 -1.57 -4.96 -7.31
CA ALA A 108 -2.65 -4.25 -7.98
C ALA A 108 -2.16 -2.92 -8.55
N VAL A 109 -2.52 -2.64 -9.80
CA VAL A 109 -2.15 -1.43 -10.53
C VAL A 109 -3.35 -0.90 -11.31
N ARG A 110 -3.73 0.36 -11.09
CA ARG A 110 -4.76 1.04 -11.87
C ARG A 110 -4.55 2.56 -11.87
N GLY A 111 -4.26 3.13 -13.04
CA GLY A 111 -3.82 4.53 -13.12
C GLY A 111 -2.52 4.74 -12.32
N ASP A 112 -2.50 5.73 -11.43
CA ASP A 112 -1.37 5.98 -10.52
C ASP A 112 -1.41 5.11 -9.24
N PHE A 113 -2.49 4.37 -9.00
CA PHE A 113 -2.58 3.46 -7.86
C PHE A 113 -1.69 2.24 -8.08
N ARG A 114 -0.80 1.98 -7.12
CA ARG A 114 0.02 0.77 -7.04
C ARG A 114 0.11 0.32 -5.60
N SER A 115 -0.25 -0.94 -5.33
CA SER A 115 -0.16 -1.54 -4.00
C SER A 115 -0.20 -3.06 -4.07
N GLY A 116 0.52 -3.71 -3.17
CA GLY A 116 0.31 -5.11 -2.86
C GLY A 116 -1.01 -5.31 -2.09
N VAL A 117 -1.78 -6.31 -2.47
CA VAL A 117 -3.02 -6.70 -1.79
C VAL A 117 -2.84 -8.10 -1.23
N MET A 118 -2.94 -8.24 0.09
CA MET A 118 -2.81 -9.53 0.75
C MET A 118 -4.03 -10.41 0.47
N ILE A 119 -3.78 -11.63 -0.01
CA ILE A 119 -4.79 -12.65 -0.30
C ILE A 119 -4.30 -14.02 0.17
N ASP A 120 -5.18 -15.03 0.23
CA ASP A 120 -4.79 -16.37 0.69
C ASP A 120 -4.37 -17.29 -0.46
N THR A 121 -5.08 -17.28 -1.58
CA THR A 121 -4.73 -18.05 -2.79
C THR A 121 -5.16 -17.30 -4.03
N ALA A 122 -4.62 -17.65 -5.20
CA ALA A 122 -5.03 -17.08 -6.47
C ALA A 122 -4.99 -18.10 -7.62
N GLU A 123 -5.94 -17.97 -8.54
CA GLU A 123 -5.98 -18.70 -9.80
C GLU A 123 -6.49 -17.81 -10.94
N MET A 124 -6.09 -18.10 -12.17
CA MET A 124 -6.57 -17.38 -13.35
C MET A 124 -7.89 -17.97 -13.85
N GLY A 125 -8.82 -17.10 -14.24
CA GLY A 125 -10.12 -17.49 -14.77
C GLY A 125 -10.64 -16.56 -15.87
N LEU A 126 -11.79 -16.94 -16.41
CA LEU A 126 -12.56 -16.15 -17.35
C LEU A 126 -13.96 -15.93 -16.76
N ALA A 127 -14.45 -14.70 -16.78
CA ALA A 127 -15.80 -14.35 -16.37
C ALA A 127 -16.57 -13.73 -17.55
N PRO A 128 -17.89 -13.93 -17.63
CA PRO A 128 -18.71 -13.24 -18.63
C PRO A 128 -18.67 -11.73 -18.37
N GLU A 129 -18.60 -10.94 -19.42
CA GLU A 129 -18.66 -9.48 -19.32
C GLU A 129 -20.06 -9.04 -18.87
N CYS A 130 -20.19 -8.76 -17.56
CA CYS A 130 -21.40 -8.17 -17.01
C CYS A 130 -21.28 -6.65 -17.16
N GLY A 131 -22.19 -6.04 -17.93
CA GLY A 131 -22.17 -4.66 -18.40
C GLY A 131 -21.41 -3.64 -17.53
N THR A 132 -20.49 -2.93 -18.17
CA THR A 132 -19.57 -2.01 -17.51
C THR A 132 -20.29 -0.82 -16.90
N ASN A 133 -20.38 -0.74 -15.57
CA ASN A 133 -20.26 0.55 -14.93
C ASN A 133 -18.77 0.91 -15.01
N LYS A 134 -18.37 1.63 -16.07
CA LYS A 134 -17.06 2.27 -16.11
C LYS A 134 -16.97 3.18 -14.89
N LEU A 135 -16.20 2.76 -13.89
CA LEU A 135 -15.78 3.65 -12.82
C LEU A 135 -15.10 4.86 -13.49
N PRO A 136 -15.47 6.10 -13.13
CA PRO A 136 -14.84 7.28 -13.69
C PRO A 136 -13.33 7.22 -13.44
N GLU A 137 -12.53 7.57 -14.45
CA GLU A 137 -11.09 7.71 -14.27
C GLU A 137 -10.85 8.76 -13.19
N PRO A 138 -9.98 8.48 -12.19
CA PRO A 138 -9.66 9.47 -11.19
C PRO A 138 -9.07 10.72 -11.88
N PRO A 139 -9.38 11.93 -11.39
CA PRO A 139 -8.81 13.14 -11.96
C PRO A 139 -7.28 13.08 -11.90
N PRO A 140 -6.57 13.63 -12.91
CA PRO A 140 -5.12 13.68 -12.89
C PRO A 140 -4.65 14.46 -11.65
N VAL A 141 -3.96 13.76 -10.74
CA VAL A 141 -3.33 14.39 -9.57
C VAL A 141 -2.05 15.06 -10.06
N PRO A 142 -1.84 16.37 -9.81
CA PRO A 142 -0.57 17.01 -10.15
C PRO A 142 0.56 16.33 -9.38
N LYS A 143 1.56 15.84 -10.12
CA LYS A 143 2.78 15.26 -9.56
C LYS A 143 3.66 16.39 -9.04
N GLU A 144 3.65 16.64 -7.74
CA GLU A 144 4.75 17.37 -7.11
C GLU A 144 5.93 16.41 -6.94
N GLU A 145 6.75 16.28 -7.98
CA GLU A 145 8.07 15.67 -7.83
C GLU A 145 8.94 16.63 -7.01
N GLN A 146 8.98 16.44 -5.69
CA GLN A 146 10.00 17.06 -4.84
C GLN A 146 11.36 16.50 -5.27
N THR A 147 11.96 17.19 -6.24
CA THR A 147 13.28 16.86 -6.77
C THR A 147 14.30 17.50 -5.84
N TYR A 148 14.81 16.72 -4.89
CA TYR A 148 16.01 17.11 -4.17
C TYR A 148 17.17 17.10 -5.17
N SER A 149 17.73 18.28 -5.46
CA SER A 149 18.87 18.43 -6.36
C SER A 149 20.16 18.32 -5.55
N GLY A 150 20.81 17.17 -5.61
CA GLY A 150 22.13 16.95 -5.02
C GLY A 150 22.14 15.85 -3.95
N PRO A 151 23.34 15.49 -3.46
CA PRO A 151 23.48 14.56 -2.36
C PRO A 151 22.82 15.13 -1.09
N ILE A 152 22.20 14.25 -0.30
CA ILE A 152 21.63 14.61 1.00
C ILE A 152 22.44 13.88 2.06
N ASN A 153 22.94 14.64 3.04
CA ASN A 153 23.64 14.09 4.18
C ASN A 153 22.62 13.82 5.31
N LEU A 154 22.48 12.55 5.70
CA LEU A 154 21.49 12.13 6.67
C LEU A 154 22.15 11.64 7.95
N LEU A 155 21.65 12.13 9.09
CA LEU A 155 21.87 11.48 10.38
C LEU A 155 20.86 10.35 10.51
N LEU A 156 21.38 9.13 10.65
CA LEU A 156 20.61 7.91 10.82
C LEU A 156 20.53 7.53 12.29
N PHE A 157 19.34 7.16 12.73
CA PHE A 157 19.10 6.69 14.09
C PHE A 157 18.00 5.64 14.12
N SER A 158 17.94 4.88 15.20
CA SER A 158 16.89 3.91 15.45
C SER A 158 15.99 4.37 16.60
N VAL A 159 14.74 3.92 16.58
CA VAL A 159 13.83 3.93 17.73
C VAL A 159 13.06 2.62 17.71
N GLY A 160 13.36 1.74 18.68
CA GLY A 160 12.93 0.34 18.61
C GLY A 160 13.58 -0.38 17.43
N GLU A 161 12.78 -1.05 16.60
CA GLU A 161 13.27 -1.78 15.41
C GLU A 161 13.18 -0.95 14.11
N VAL A 162 12.82 0.33 14.20
CA VAL A 162 12.62 1.20 13.04
C VAL A 162 13.76 2.18 12.89
N PHE A 163 14.26 2.32 11.67
CA PHE A 163 15.33 3.25 11.31
C PHE A 163 14.76 4.53 10.71
N PHE A 164 15.34 5.65 11.09
CA PHE A 164 14.96 6.99 10.68
C PHE A 164 16.17 7.74 10.15
N GLY A 165 15.91 8.64 9.20
CA GLY A 165 16.91 9.53 8.62
C GLY A 165 16.41 10.97 8.64
N ILE A 166 17.24 11.87 9.13
CA ILE A 166 16.97 13.32 9.11
C ILE A 166 18.15 14.05 8.49
N ASP A 167 17.89 15.25 7.97
CA ASP A 167 18.93 16.13 7.45
C ASP A 167 19.96 16.43 8.56
N ALA A 168 21.21 15.99 8.35
CA ALA A 168 22.28 16.15 9.31
C ALA A 168 22.59 17.63 9.59
N ASP A 169 22.37 18.52 8.61
CA ASP A 169 22.64 19.96 8.75
C ASP A 169 21.68 20.65 9.72
N GLN A 170 20.54 20.02 10.02
CA GLN A 170 19.58 20.49 11.01
C GLN A 170 20.02 20.16 12.44
N VAL A 171 20.91 19.20 12.64
CA VAL A 171 21.36 18.76 13.97
C VAL A 171 22.48 19.67 14.47
N THR A 172 22.27 20.30 15.63
CA THR A 172 23.22 21.26 16.20
C THR A 172 24.02 20.70 17.35
N GLU A 173 23.47 19.73 18.07
CA GLU A 173 24.07 19.12 19.24
C GLU A 173 23.57 17.69 19.40
N ILE A 174 24.43 16.81 19.90
CA ILE A 174 24.13 15.42 20.23
C ILE A 174 24.72 15.14 21.61
N ALA A 175 23.91 14.63 22.54
CA ALA A 175 24.32 14.33 23.90
C ALA A 175 23.68 13.04 24.40
N ALA A 176 24.36 12.30 25.27
CA ALA A 176 23.75 11.15 25.94
C ALA A 176 22.60 11.62 26.84
N TYR A 177 21.49 10.89 26.86
CA TYR A 177 20.37 11.21 27.75
C TYR A 177 20.74 10.92 29.20
N THR A 178 20.54 11.90 30.09
CA THR A 178 20.95 11.83 31.50
C THR A 178 19.84 11.34 32.44
N GLY A 179 18.64 11.05 31.93
CA GLY A 179 17.51 10.56 32.73
C GLY A 179 16.53 11.64 33.21
N GLU A 180 16.85 12.93 33.05
CA GLU A 180 15.94 14.03 33.38
C GLU A 180 15.22 14.53 32.12
N LYS A 181 13.89 14.41 32.07
CA LYS A 181 13.07 14.98 30.99
C LYS A 181 12.71 16.42 31.34
N GLY A 182 13.38 17.40 30.72
CA GLY A 182 12.98 18.81 30.79
C GLY A 182 11.64 19.06 30.08
N GLU A 183 11.02 20.22 30.30
CA GLU A 183 9.72 20.56 29.71
C GLU A 183 9.74 20.57 28.17
N ASP A 184 10.90 20.90 27.58
CA ASP A 184 11.10 20.99 26.13
C ASP A 184 11.78 19.76 25.51
N LEU A 185 11.93 18.66 26.27
CA LEU A 185 12.56 17.42 25.82
C LEU A 185 11.50 16.33 25.58
N PHE A 186 11.40 15.83 24.35
CA PHE A 186 10.36 14.87 23.96
C PHE A 186 10.94 13.54 23.52
N TRP A 187 10.24 12.44 23.77
CA TRP A 187 10.63 11.17 23.17
C TRP A 187 10.18 11.15 21.71
N PHE A 188 11.06 10.69 20.81
CA PHE A 188 10.75 10.67 19.38
C PHE A 188 9.48 9.87 19.06
N HIS A 189 9.28 8.72 19.71
CA HIS A 189 8.08 7.89 19.48
C HIS A 189 6.78 8.58 19.93
N GLU A 190 6.79 9.39 21.00
CA GLU A 190 5.63 10.16 21.46
C GLU A 190 5.21 11.18 20.39
N GLU A 191 6.18 11.85 19.78
CA GLU A 191 5.96 12.89 18.77
C GLU A 191 5.44 12.31 17.46
N MET A 192 6.00 11.17 17.07
CA MET A 192 5.49 10.42 15.93
C MET A 192 4.12 9.82 16.25
N GLY A 193 3.78 9.55 17.51
CA GLY A 193 2.47 9.04 17.93
C GLY A 193 2.28 7.56 17.65
N TYR A 194 3.34 6.76 17.80
CA TYR A 194 3.26 5.30 17.77
C TYR A 194 3.91 4.72 19.03
N GLY A 195 3.18 3.84 19.72
CA GLY A 195 3.64 3.27 20.99
C GLY A 195 2.53 3.05 22.00
N ASN A 196 1.62 2.11 21.72
CA ASN A 196 0.83 1.47 22.78
C ASN A 196 1.60 0.32 23.44
N GLU A 197 2.69 -0.13 22.83
CA GLU A 197 3.61 -1.11 23.39
C GLU A 197 4.81 -0.41 24.03
N LYS A 198 5.33 -0.95 25.14
CA LYS A 198 6.49 -0.40 25.85
C LYS A 198 7.73 -0.46 24.95
N LEU A 199 7.99 0.61 24.20
CA LEU A 199 9.23 0.80 23.46
C LEU A 199 10.40 0.82 24.44
N SER A 200 11.40 -0.03 24.18
CA SER A 200 12.62 -0.10 24.99
C SER A 200 13.74 0.61 24.24
N TYR A 201 14.28 1.65 24.87
CA TYR A 201 15.45 2.37 24.39
C TYR A 201 16.71 1.73 24.99
N HIS A 202 17.68 1.39 24.15
CA HIS A 202 18.94 0.75 24.55
C HIS A 202 20.05 1.76 24.87
N SER A 203 20.14 2.84 24.10
CA SER A 203 21.19 3.86 24.19
C SER A 203 20.62 5.27 23.98
N PRO A 204 19.67 5.73 24.82
CA PRO A 204 18.91 6.95 24.58
C PRO A 204 19.83 8.17 24.40
N THR A 205 19.64 8.85 23.29
CA THR A 205 20.47 9.98 22.86
C THR A 205 19.58 11.19 22.61
N VAL A 206 19.98 12.34 23.11
CA VAL A 206 19.33 13.62 22.85
C VAL A 206 19.96 14.26 21.62
N ILE A 207 19.14 14.62 20.65
CA ILE A 207 19.55 15.44 19.51
C ILE A 207 18.83 16.80 19.58
N THR A 208 19.59 17.88 19.41
CA THR A 208 19.06 19.24 19.29
C THR A 208 18.98 19.60 17.81
N ILE A 209 17.77 19.96 17.36
CA ILE A 209 17.43 20.19 15.96
C ILE A 209 17.05 21.65 15.75
N ARG A 210 17.68 22.31 14.79
CA ARG A 210 17.37 23.68 14.40
C ARG A 210 16.13 23.70 13.50
N VAL A 211 15.11 24.43 13.91
CA VAL A 211 13.92 24.69 13.10
C VAL A 211 13.81 26.18 12.82
N ASN A 212 13.67 26.56 11.55
CA ASN A 212 13.61 27.96 11.15
C ASN A 212 12.42 28.67 11.78
N GLY A 213 12.69 29.73 12.56
CA GLY A 213 11.67 30.59 13.18
C GLY A 213 11.09 30.07 14.50
N ILE A 214 11.64 29.00 15.09
CA ILE A 214 11.22 28.44 16.39
C ILE A 214 12.48 28.18 17.25
N SER A 215 12.32 28.08 18.58
CA SER A 215 13.39 27.58 19.45
C SER A 215 13.89 26.20 18.99
N PRO A 216 15.19 25.89 19.18
CA PRO A 216 15.73 24.58 18.87
C PRO A 216 14.94 23.47 19.55
N TYR A 217 14.70 22.40 18.81
CA TYR A 217 13.85 21.29 19.20
C TYR A 217 14.71 20.15 19.74
N GLN A 218 14.47 19.72 20.98
CA GLN A 218 15.23 18.61 21.57
C GLN A 218 14.38 17.34 21.59
N VAL A 219 14.92 16.26 21.01
CA VAL A 219 14.23 14.97 20.95
C VAL A 219 15.15 13.85 21.40
N ILE A 220 14.58 12.90 22.15
CA ILE A 220 15.25 11.68 22.60
C ILE A 220 14.99 10.60 21.55
N ILE A 221 16.06 10.22 20.87
CA ILE A 221 16.16 9.06 19.98
C ILE A 221 16.77 7.88 20.76
N ASP A 222 16.76 6.67 20.18
CA ASP A 222 17.48 5.55 20.78
C ASP A 222 18.96 5.64 20.40
N ALA A 223 19.45 4.76 19.53
CA ALA A 223 20.84 4.79 19.11
C ALA A 223 21.03 5.68 17.87
N MET A 224 22.05 6.52 17.90
CA MET A 224 22.63 7.08 16.68
C MET A 224 23.37 5.97 15.94
N GLU A 225 23.04 5.78 14.67
CA GLU A 225 23.53 4.66 13.87
C GLU A 225 24.70 5.06 12.96
N ASP A 226 24.54 6.15 12.19
CA ASP A 226 25.54 6.64 11.24
C ASP A 226 25.23 8.07 10.79
N VAL A 227 26.19 8.72 10.14
CA VAL A 227 25.96 9.91 9.32
C VAL A 227 26.49 9.62 7.93
N ALA A 228 25.58 9.59 6.94
CA ALA A 228 25.91 9.12 5.61
C ALA A 228 25.30 10.02 4.52
N GLU A 229 26.05 10.15 3.43
CA GLU A 229 25.61 10.85 2.23
C GLU A 229 24.85 9.88 1.31
N PHE A 230 23.68 10.30 0.85
CA PHE A 230 22.82 9.55 -0.06
C PHE A 230 22.55 10.34 -1.34
N ASN A 231 22.37 9.63 -2.44
CA ASN A 231 21.87 10.24 -3.67
C ASN A 231 20.37 10.47 -3.52
N SER A 232 19.89 11.67 -3.87
CA SER A 232 18.46 11.97 -3.85
C SER A 232 17.63 11.03 -4.74
N ASN A 233 18.23 10.46 -5.79
CA ASN A 233 17.58 9.47 -6.65
C ASN A 233 17.34 8.11 -5.97
N ASP A 234 17.97 7.83 -4.83
CA ASP A 234 17.74 6.62 -4.05
C ASP A 234 16.53 6.76 -3.12
N ILE A 235 16.06 8.00 -2.93
CA ILE A 235 14.89 8.29 -2.11
C ILE A 235 13.63 7.93 -2.91
N ARG A 236 12.70 7.29 -2.23
CA ARG A 236 11.35 7.03 -2.74
C ARG A 236 10.37 7.86 -1.94
N ILE A 237 9.50 8.57 -2.64
CA ILE A 237 8.37 9.25 -2.00
C ILE A 237 7.41 8.17 -1.47
N PHE A 238 6.75 8.44 -0.35
CA PHE A 238 5.73 7.53 0.17
C PHE A 238 4.66 7.25 -0.90
N PRO A 239 4.17 6.00 -1.01
CA PRO A 239 3.00 5.73 -1.83
C PRO A 239 1.84 6.63 -1.40
N ALA A 240 1.07 7.16 -2.36
CA ALA A 240 0.00 8.13 -2.12
C ALA A 240 -1.02 7.68 -1.05
N LEU A 241 -1.22 6.37 -0.90
CA LEU A 241 -2.11 5.79 0.11
C LEU A 241 -1.64 6.03 1.56
N LEU A 242 -0.34 6.23 1.76
CA LEU A 242 0.26 6.49 3.07
C LEU A 242 0.34 7.99 3.36
N GLU A 243 0.29 8.87 2.36
CA GLU A 243 0.42 10.32 2.51
C GLU A 243 -0.46 10.92 3.62
N PRO A 244 -1.76 10.56 3.75
CA PRO A 244 -2.62 11.12 4.79
C PRO A 244 -2.13 10.82 6.22
N PHE A 245 -1.38 9.73 6.41
CA PHE A 245 -0.88 9.28 7.70
C PHE A 245 0.57 9.72 7.94
N SER A 246 1.41 9.64 6.90
CA SER A 246 2.85 9.88 6.96
C SER A 246 3.21 11.38 6.88
N LEU A 247 2.59 12.15 5.98
CA LEU A 247 2.92 13.59 5.85
C LEU A 247 2.49 14.39 7.08
N LEU A 248 1.42 13.97 7.77
CA LEU A 248 1.02 14.57 9.04
C LEU A 248 2.07 14.40 10.14
N LYS A 249 3.00 13.45 10.01
CA LYS A 249 4.06 13.17 10.96
C LYS A 249 5.44 13.62 10.48
N GLY A 250 5.47 14.46 9.43
CA GLY A 250 6.72 14.94 8.85
C GLY A 250 7.49 13.87 8.09
N MET A 251 6.94 12.66 7.91
CA MET A 251 7.55 11.62 7.09
C MET A 251 7.29 11.93 5.63
N TRP A 252 8.34 11.94 4.81
CA TRP A 252 8.25 12.41 3.43
C TRP A 252 8.88 11.47 2.41
N GLY A 253 9.76 10.57 2.84
CA GLY A 253 10.38 9.60 1.95
C GLY A 253 10.92 8.39 2.68
N ILE A 254 11.39 7.42 1.90
CA ILE A 254 11.97 6.16 2.36
C ILE A 254 13.22 5.89 1.53
N LEU A 255 14.24 5.32 2.15
CA LEU A 255 15.41 4.80 1.43
C LEU A 255 15.86 3.45 2.00
N PRO A 256 16.48 2.58 1.19
CA PRO A 256 17.13 1.37 1.67
C PRO A 256 18.51 1.67 2.25
N TRP A 257 18.83 1.14 3.43
CA TRP A 257 20.16 1.23 4.04
C TRP A 257 20.52 -0.06 4.78
N ARG A 258 21.63 -0.70 4.38
CA ARG A 258 22.13 -1.96 4.96
C ARG A 258 21.09 -3.08 5.07
N GLY A 259 20.15 -3.15 4.13
CA GLY A 259 19.06 -4.13 4.12
C GLY A 259 17.82 -3.73 4.91
N ASN A 260 17.86 -2.60 5.63
CA ASN A 260 16.71 -2.03 6.33
C ASN A 260 16.06 -0.91 5.52
N MET A 261 14.79 -0.63 5.80
CA MET A 261 14.13 0.60 5.33
C MET A 261 14.34 1.72 6.34
N VAL A 262 14.76 2.87 5.86
CA VAL A 262 14.92 4.10 6.63
C VAL A 262 13.79 5.05 6.27
N LEU A 263 13.05 5.51 7.27
CA LEU A 263 11.98 6.49 7.10
C LEU A 263 12.56 7.90 7.23
N LEU A 264 12.39 8.72 6.20
CA LEU A 264 12.89 10.09 6.19
C LEU A 264 11.91 11.04 6.84
N VAL A 265 12.41 11.81 7.80
CA VAL A 265 11.60 12.73 8.62
C VAL A 265 12.10 14.16 8.44
N ASP A 266 11.17 15.07 8.24
CA ASP A 266 11.39 16.51 8.17
C ASP A 266 10.84 17.16 9.45
N PHE A 267 11.75 17.52 10.35
CA PHE A 267 11.41 18.16 11.62
C PHE A 267 10.87 19.58 11.45
N GLN A 268 11.10 20.25 10.31
CA GLN A 268 10.46 21.55 10.06
C GLN A 268 8.95 21.39 9.90
N ARG A 269 8.49 20.30 9.26
CA ARG A 269 7.06 19.97 9.13
C ARG A 269 6.45 19.59 10.50
N LEU A 270 7.21 18.91 11.34
CA LEU A 270 6.78 18.52 12.68
C LEU A 270 6.68 19.74 13.63
N GLY A 271 7.70 20.60 13.66
CA GLY A 271 7.79 21.77 14.54
C GLY A 271 6.72 22.86 14.27
N ARG A 272 6.34 23.08 13.00
CA ARG A 272 5.28 24.05 12.64
C ARG A 272 3.94 23.77 13.32
N LYS A 273 3.60 22.50 13.58
CA LYS A 273 2.33 22.14 14.24
C LYS A 273 2.26 22.57 15.70
N ARG A 274 3.40 22.61 16.41
CA ARG A 274 3.46 23.07 17.80
C ARG A 274 3.32 24.58 17.91
N ALA A 275 3.98 25.34 17.03
CA ALA A 275 3.79 26.79 16.95
C ALA A 275 2.33 27.19 16.65
N LEU A 276 1.54 26.29 16.07
CA LEU A 276 0.12 26.48 15.75
C LEU A 276 -0.84 25.98 16.84
N LYS A 277 -0.37 25.30 17.91
CA LYS A 277 -1.19 25.07 19.10
C LYS A 277 -1.06 26.33 19.98
N PRO A 278 -2.11 27.18 20.10
CA PRO A 278 -2.09 28.20 21.13
C PRO A 278 -2.06 27.51 22.49
N GLU A 279 -1.39 28.13 23.45
CA GLU A 279 -1.54 27.81 24.87
C GLU A 279 -3.03 27.66 25.18
N GLN A 280 -3.50 26.43 25.35
CA GLN A 280 -4.82 26.21 25.92
C GLN A 280 -4.66 26.35 27.43
N THR A 281 -4.99 27.56 27.87
CA THR A 281 -5.18 27.98 29.27
C THR A 281 -6.24 27.13 29.97
#